data_AF-A0A960YHC2-F1
#
_entry.id   AF-A0A960YHC2-F1
#
_cell.length_a   1.000
_cell.length_b   1.000
_cell.length_c   1.000
_cell.angle_alpha   90.00
_cell.angle_beta   90.00
_cell.angle_gamma   90.00
#
_symmetry.space_group_name_H-M   'P 1'
#
loop_
_entity.id
_entity.type
_entity.pdbx_description
1 polymer ?
#
loop_
_entity_poly.entity_id
_entity_poly.type
_entity_poly.pdbx_seq_one_letter_code
_entity_poly.pdbx_strand_id
1 'polypeptide(L)'
;MAYVFTVVFAFFAIFQPGVLWPATASSRPLFLAAFLALIGWGLSARSSMPLKPKPTLGYFITGFVVAQILSVLQLFYIPYVIETTIRWGTFALGYFLISSQIRSAARLKVLWGAILIATTWLAAQAAWVYHTQPFTHPQLNGGRLASYGAYSGANDLALIVVCSWPLFFKFIDLNRKLVFKLMMIVPLLLLIYVDLRTLSRAGLIGLSMVMGLSLLRGRSLGRLGRWGLIVPAVIVVFIVGSKLLLTRSDAKDFSGQDESVQHRLDAWYAGLQMLKSSPLIGVGSDRFPELSDDFGAGLKIQAHNTIVKVFAESGFFGGICYLGIIFTTFSHLWRNWRRFSKIKPDGPELFYAEALGISLMGFFFNTQFSVKAHEWFLYFVVASTTSLDHLYQREMLIYALKVEKAAALIAGSGTPDAKSA
;
A
#
# COMPACT_ATOMS: atom_id res chain seq x y z
N MET A 1 -3.54 24.88 2.15
CA MET A 1 -2.72 24.49 3.31
C MET A 1 -2.96 23.06 3.79
N ALA A 2 -4.18 22.66 4.20
CA ALA A 2 -4.48 21.31 4.70
C ALA A 2 -3.90 20.14 3.86
N TYR A 3 -4.12 20.21 2.55
CA TYR A 3 -3.70 19.15 1.63
C TYR A 3 -2.18 19.03 1.54
N VAL A 4 -1.43 20.14 1.66
CA VAL A 4 0.03 20.12 1.67
C VAL A 4 0.53 19.34 2.88
N PHE A 5 0.00 19.62 4.07
CA PHE A 5 0.35 18.87 5.28
C PHE A 5 -0.05 17.40 5.21
N THR A 6 -1.12 17.06 4.48
CA THR A 6 -1.53 15.67 4.24
C THR A 6 -0.52 14.93 3.35
N VAL A 7 0.03 15.62 2.35
CA VAL A 7 1.12 15.08 1.51
C VAL A 7 2.40 14.92 2.33
N VAL A 8 2.74 15.89 3.18
CA VAL A 8 3.89 15.79 4.11
C VAL A 8 3.71 14.64 5.09
N PHE A 9 2.51 14.46 5.63
CA PHE A 9 2.16 13.32 6.49
C PHE A 9 2.41 11.99 5.77
N ALA A 10 1.88 11.84 4.54
CA ALA A 10 2.08 10.61 3.76
C ALA A 10 3.55 10.36 3.42
N PHE A 11 4.31 11.42 3.13
CA PHE A 11 5.76 11.35 2.93
C PHE A 11 6.48 10.88 4.20
N PHE A 12 6.21 11.50 5.36
CA PHE A 12 6.84 11.14 6.64
C PHE A 12 6.46 9.77 7.14
N ALA A 13 5.29 9.24 6.77
CA ALA A 13 4.89 7.89 7.15
C ALA A 13 5.83 6.83 6.54
N ILE A 14 6.35 7.09 5.34
CA ILE A 14 7.34 6.23 4.67
C ILE A 14 8.77 6.65 5.06
N PHE A 15 9.08 7.94 4.96
CA PHE A 15 10.42 8.49 5.17
C PHE A 15 10.91 8.42 6.62
N GLN A 16 10.01 8.42 7.61
CA GLN A 16 10.31 8.22 9.04
C GLN A 16 11.47 9.10 9.57
N PRO A 17 11.36 10.44 9.51
CA PRO A 17 12.46 11.34 9.89
C PRO A 17 12.93 11.14 11.33
N GLY A 18 12.01 10.83 12.26
CA GLY A 18 12.34 10.56 13.66
C GLY A 18 13.17 9.28 13.88
N VAL A 19 13.14 8.34 12.93
CA VAL A 19 13.97 7.14 12.96
C VAL A 19 15.32 7.43 12.30
N LEU A 20 15.31 8.11 11.16
CA LEU A 20 16.52 8.42 10.41
C LEU A 20 17.44 9.39 11.17
N TRP A 21 16.86 10.39 11.82
CA TRP A 21 17.55 11.37 12.64
C TRP A 21 16.96 11.38 14.05
N PRO A 22 17.58 10.66 15.01
CA PRO A 22 17.10 10.58 16.39
C PRO A 22 16.89 11.94 17.06
N ALA A 23 17.68 12.96 16.69
CA ALA A 23 17.51 14.35 17.17
C ALA A 23 16.12 14.94 16.85
N THR A 24 15.44 14.44 15.80
CA THR A 24 14.10 14.89 15.42
C THR A 24 12.99 14.05 16.06
N ALA A 25 13.31 12.94 16.73
CA ALA A 25 12.31 12.02 17.29
C ALA A 25 11.41 12.70 18.33
N SER A 26 11.98 13.58 19.18
CA SER A 26 11.27 14.33 20.20
C SER A 26 10.17 15.24 19.62
N SER A 27 10.39 15.79 18.43
CA SER A 27 9.42 16.65 17.73
C SER A 27 8.24 15.91 17.10
N ARG A 28 8.30 14.57 17.05
CA ARG A 28 7.27 13.68 16.48
C ARG A 28 6.74 14.16 15.11
N PRO A 29 7.59 14.25 14.06
CA PRO A 29 7.24 14.94 12.81
C PRO A 29 5.99 14.41 12.10
N LEU A 30 5.76 13.10 12.14
CA LEU A 30 4.56 12.48 11.56
C LEU A 30 3.28 12.99 12.24
N PHE A 31 3.27 13.05 13.58
CA PHE A 31 2.13 13.55 14.35
C PHE A 31 1.92 15.04 14.14
N LEU A 32 2.99 15.83 14.09
CA LEU A 32 2.90 17.26 13.79
C LEU A 32 2.28 17.50 12.40
N ALA A 33 2.72 16.75 11.39
CA ALA A 33 2.14 16.83 10.05
C ALA A 33 0.66 16.44 10.03
N ALA A 34 0.28 15.37 10.72
CA ALA A 34 -1.12 14.95 10.86
C ALA A 34 -1.98 16.01 11.56
N PHE A 35 -1.46 16.60 12.64
CA PHE A 35 -2.13 17.64 13.42
C PHE A 35 -2.36 18.91 12.60
N LEU A 36 -1.34 19.41 11.90
CA LEU A 36 -1.45 20.58 11.02
C LEU A 36 -2.40 20.30 9.83
N ALA A 37 -2.39 19.08 9.30
CA ALA A 37 -3.35 18.66 8.27
C ALA A 37 -4.79 18.68 8.80
N LEU A 38 -5.01 18.21 10.03
CA LEU A 38 -6.33 18.19 10.67
C LEU A 38 -6.85 19.59 10.98
N ILE A 39 -6.01 20.47 11.55
CA ILE A 39 -6.37 21.89 11.76
C ILE A 39 -6.73 22.55 10.43
N GLY A 40 -5.85 22.40 9.43
CA GLY A 40 -6.09 22.96 8.10
C GLY A 40 -7.38 22.44 7.49
N TRP A 41 -7.68 21.14 7.67
CA TRP A 41 -8.93 20.54 7.21
C TRP A 41 -10.13 21.18 7.90
N GLY A 42 -10.11 21.30 9.24
CA GLY A 42 -11.20 21.89 10.02
C GLY A 42 -11.49 23.35 9.64
N LEU A 43 -10.44 24.14 9.40
CA LEU A 43 -10.58 25.51 8.89
C LEU A 43 -11.19 25.55 7.48
N SER A 44 -10.85 24.59 6.61
CA SER A 44 -11.39 24.50 5.24
C SER A 44 -12.80 23.90 5.15
N ALA A 45 -13.21 23.09 6.13
CA ALA A 45 -14.55 22.51 6.20
C ALA A 45 -15.62 23.57 6.50
N ARG A 46 -15.23 24.70 7.12
CA ARG A 46 -16.10 25.86 7.33
C ARG A 46 -16.44 26.60 6.04
N SER A 47 -15.60 26.50 5.00
CA SER A 47 -15.76 27.23 3.73
C SER A 47 -16.21 26.36 2.56
N SER A 48 -16.14 25.03 2.67
CA SER A 48 -16.62 24.11 1.64
C SER A 48 -17.16 22.83 2.28
N MET A 49 -18.31 22.31 1.81
CA MET A 49 -18.84 21.03 2.30
C MET A 49 -17.75 19.94 2.14
N PRO A 50 -17.29 19.32 3.23
CA PRO A 50 -16.30 18.27 3.15
C PRO A 50 -16.87 17.05 2.41
N LEU A 51 -16.04 16.39 1.60
CA LEU A 51 -16.39 15.10 1.02
C LEU A 51 -16.58 14.12 2.19
N LYS A 52 -17.80 13.65 2.40
CA LYS A 52 -18.06 12.59 3.37
C LYS A 52 -17.39 11.31 2.86
N PRO A 53 -16.53 10.63 3.66
CA PRO A 53 -16.00 9.34 3.27
C PRO A 53 -17.15 8.38 2.93
N LYS A 54 -16.99 7.54 1.91
CA LYS A 54 -17.98 6.51 1.61
C LYS A 54 -18.16 5.59 2.83
N PRO A 55 -19.40 5.23 3.19
CA PRO A 55 -19.69 4.56 4.45
C PRO A 55 -18.95 3.22 4.60
N THR A 56 -18.87 2.41 3.55
CA THR A 56 -18.43 1.01 3.67
C THR A 56 -16.96 0.83 4.10
N LEU A 57 -16.01 1.47 3.41
CA LEU A 57 -14.58 1.38 3.77
C LEU A 57 -14.28 2.08 5.10
N GLY A 58 -14.97 3.19 5.38
CA GLY A 58 -14.88 3.88 6.67
C GLY A 58 -15.29 2.98 7.82
N TYR A 59 -16.42 2.26 7.70
CA TYR A 59 -16.88 1.33 8.74
C TYR A 59 -15.90 0.19 9.00
N PHE A 60 -15.30 -0.40 7.96
CA PHE A 60 -14.31 -1.46 8.18
C PHE A 60 -13.03 -0.94 8.83
N ILE A 61 -12.55 0.26 8.47
CA ILE A 61 -11.40 0.87 9.14
C ILE A 61 -11.71 1.18 10.59
N THR A 62 -12.84 1.84 10.87
CA THR A 62 -13.24 2.16 12.24
C THR A 62 -13.46 0.90 13.06
N GLY A 63 -14.15 -0.10 12.51
CA GLY A 63 -14.34 -1.40 13.15
C GLY A 63 -13.02 -2.09 13.43
N PHE A 64 -12.06 -2.02 12.50
CA PHE A 64 -10.73 -2.58 12.72
C PHE A 64 -9.99 -1.87 13.86
N VAL A 65 -9.97 -0.53 13.88
CA VAL A 65 -9.35 0.23 14.98
C VAL A 65 -10.01 -0.10 16.32
N VAL A 66 -11.34 -0.18 16.37
CA VAL A 66 -12.07 -0.57 17.57
C VAL A 66 -11.69 -1.99 18.00
N ALA A 67 -11.60 -2.95 17.07
CA ALA A 67 -11.19 -4.32 17.38
C ALA A 67 -9.79 -4.39 18.01
N GLN A 68 -8.85 -3.58 17.51
CA GLN A 68 -7.49 -3.52 18.05
C GLN A 68 -7.44 -2.92 19.46
N ILE A 69 -8.28 -1.92 19.75
CA ILE A 69 -8.39 -1.34 21.10
C ILE A 69 -9.06 -2.35 22.05
N LEU A 70 -10.17 -2.96 21.62
CA LEU A 70 -10.89 -3.96 22.42
C LEU A 70 -9.99 -5.15 22.77
N SER A 71 -9.13 -5.60 21.85
CA SER A 71 -8.24 -6.73 22.09
C SER A 71 -7.22 -6.50 23.20
N VAL A 72 -6.87 -5.25 23.49
CA VAL A 72 -5.90 -4.90 24.55
C VAL A 72 -6.55 -4.43 25.85
N LEU A 73 -7.86 -4.12 25.85
CA LEU A 73 -8.58 -3.73 27.07
C LEU A 73 -8.59 -4.84 28.12
N GLN A 74 -8.65 -6.10 27.69
CA GLN A 74 -8.60 -7.28 28.56
C GLN A 74 -7.29 -7.41 29.35
N LEU A 75 -6.25 -6.66 28.99
CA LEU A 75 -4.96 -6.67 29.67
C LEU A 75 -4.96 -5.80 30.94
N PHE A 76 -5.98 -4.95 31.12
CA PHE A 76 -6.09 -4.00 32.23
C PHE A 76 -4.85 -3.10 32.42
N TYR A 77 -4.08 -2.88 31.36
CA TYR A 77 -2.85 -2.08 31.36
C TYR A 77 -3.03 -0.81 30.52
N ILE A 78 -3.43 0.27 31.19
CA ILE A 78 -3.80 1.55 30.57
C ILE A 78 -2.73 2.12 29.61
N PRO A 79 -1.42 2.14 29.94
CA PRO A 79 -0.40 2.67 29.03
C PRO A 79 -0.41 1.98 27.66
N TYR A 80 -0.60 0.67 27.62
CA TYR A 80 -0.64 -0.10 26.39
C TYR A 80 -1.92 0.12 25.58
N VAL A 81 -3.07 0.27 26.26
CA VAL A 81 -4.33 0.68 25.62
C VAL A 81 -4.17 2.04 24.93
N ILE A 82 -3.52 3.00 25.60
CA ILE A 82 -3.24 4.33 25.04
C ILE A 82 -2.33 4.21 23.82
N GLU A 83 -1.26 3.43 23.89
CA GLU A 83 -0.34 3.23 22.77
C GLU A 83 -1.03 2.62 21.55
N THR A 84 -1.80 1.54 21.75
CA THR A 84 -2.60 0.89 20.71
C THR A 84 -3.61 1.85 20.10
N THR A 85 -4.29 2.65 20.93
CA THR A 85 -5.25 3.67 20.47
C THR A 85 -4.58 4.73 19.61
N ILE A 86 -3.43 5.27 20.04
CA ILE A 86 -2.68 6.27 19.27
C ILE A 86 -2.21 5.68 17.94
N ARG A 87 -1.65 4.47 17.95
CA ARG A 87 -1.14 3.78 16.76
C ARG A 87 -2.23 3.58 15.71
N TRP A 88 -3.31 2.89 16.08
CA TRP A 88 -4.40 2.56 15.16
C TRP A 88 -5.25 3.79 14.80
N GLY A 89 -5.43 4.71 15.75
CA GLY A 89 -6.05 6.01 15.51
C GLY A 89 -5.29 6.84 14.45
N THR A 90 -3.96 6.74 14.40
CA THR A 90 -3.15 7.43 13.39
C THR A 90 -3.41 6.89 11.98
N PHE A 91 -3.58 5.58 11.80
CA PHE A 91 -3.96 5.00 10.50
C PHE A 91 -5.35 5.44 10.05
N ALA A 92 -6.34 5.43 10.95
CA ALA A 92 -7.69 5.93 10.66
C ALA A 92 -7.68 7.44 10.32
N LEU A 93 -6.90 8.23 11.06
CA LEU A 93 -6.70 9.65 10.76
C LEU A 93 -6.06 9.85 9.39
N GLY A 94 -5.03 9.08 9.05
CA GLY A 94 -4.39 9.12 7.73
C GLY A 94 -5.38 8.82 6.60
N TYR A 95 -6.20 7.78 6.75
CA TYR A 95 -7.28 7.46 5.82
C TYR A 95 -8.26 8.63 5.65
N PHE A 96 -8.71 9.21 6.77
CA PHE A 96 -9.64 10.33 6.77
C PHE A 96 -9.07 11.57 6.10
N LEU A 97 -7.84 11.97 6.45
CA LEU A 97 -7.19 13.16 5.90
C LEU A 97 -7.01 13.05 4.38
N ILE A 98 -6.57 11.89 3.90
CA ILE A 98 -6.35 11.67 2.46
C ILE A 98 -7.69 11.64 1.70
N SER A 99 -8.65 10.83 2.16
CA SER A 99 -9.93 10.62 1.47
C SER A 99 -10.83 11.87 1.44
N SER A 100 -10.72 12.74 2.45
CA SER A 100 -11.51 13.98 2.54
C SER A 100 -10.93 15.14 1.72
N GLN A 101 -9.65 15.08 1.36
CA GLN A 101 -8.94 16.21 0.75
C GLN A 101 -8.57 16.01 -0.72
N ILE A 102 -8.59 14.79 -1.25
CA ILE A 102 -8.39 14.56 -2.68
C ILE A 102 -9.66 14.93 -3.45
N ARG A 103 -9.57 16.01 -4.24
CA ARG A 103 -10.68 16.53 -5.07
C ARG A 103 -10.38 16.53 -6.58
N SER A 104 -9.19 16.08 -6.99
CA SER A 104 -8.78 15.95 -8.39
C SER A 104 -7.70 14.90 -8.59
N ALA A 105 -7.55 14.41 -9.82
CA ALA A 105 -6.44 13.53 -10.20
C ALA A 105 -5.06 14.18 -10.00
N ALA A 106 -4.95 15.51 -10.13
CA ALA A 106 -3.69 16.22 -9.84
C ALA A 106 -3.27 16.09 -8.38
N ARG A 107 -4.23 16.08 -7.44
CA ARG A 107 -3.94 15.79 -6.02
C ARG A 107 -3.55 14.33 -5.79
N LEU A 108 -4.12 13.38 -6.54
CA LEU A 108 -3.60 12.00 -6.50
C LEU A 108 -2.16 11.92 -7.01
N LYS A 109 -1.84 12.64 -8.10
CA LYS A 109 -0.49 12.72 -8.65
C LYS A 109 0.53 13.21 -7.63
N VAL A 110 0.24 14.31 -6.94
CA VAL A 110 1.16 14.91 -5.96
C VAL A 110 1.32 14.03 -4.73
N LEU A 111 0.23 13.44 -4.22
CA LEU A 111 0.27 12.52 -3.07
C LEU A 111 1.14 11.29 -3.38
N TRP A 112 0.83 10.58 -4.47
CA TRP A 112 1.60 9.41 -4.85
C TRP A 112 3.02 9.77 -5.28
N GLY A 113 3.22 10.92 -5.92
CA GLY A 113 4.56 11.43 -6.20
C GLY A 113 5.41 11.55 -4.93
N ALA A 114 4.86 12.11 -3.85
CA ALA A 114 5.56 12.20 -2.57
C ALA A 114 5.85 10.82 -1.96
N ILE A 115 4.87 9.91 -1.94
CA ILE A 115 5.05 8.53 -1.44
C ILE A 115 6.14 7.79 -2.23
N LEU A 116 6.14 7.94 -3.56
CA LEU A 116 7.14 7.33 -4.44
C LEU A 116 8.53 7.93 -4.23
N ILE A 117 8.65 9.25 -4.05
CA ILE A 117 9.94 9.89 -3.69
C ILE A 117 10.46 9.36 -2.36
N ALA A 118 9.61 9.26 -1.34
CA ALA A 118 10.00 8.67 -0.05
C ALA A 118 10.44 7.21 -0.19
N THR A 119 9.76 6.43 -1.03
CA THR A 119 10.12 5.03 -1.30
C THR A 119 11.43 4.91 -2.07
N THR A 120 11.68 5.78 -3.05
CA THR A 120 12.98 5.84 -3.76
C THR A 120 14.10 6.21 -2.80
N TRP A 121 13.88 7.17 -1.90
CA TRP A 121 14.86 7.51 -0.88
C TRP A 121 15.17 6.30 0.03
N LEU A 122 14.13 5.62 0.52
CA LEU A 122 14.27 4.43 1.34
C LEU A 122 15.09 3.34 0.63
N ALA A 123 14.77 3.06 -0.64
CA ALA A 123 15.49 2.10 -1.47
C ALA A 123 16.95 2.51 -1.71
N ALA A 124 17.21 3.80 -1.99
CA ALA A 124 18.55 4.32 -2.23
C ALA A 124 19.40 4.27 -0.96
N GLN A 125 18.84 4.65 0.18
CA GLN A 125 19.48 4.57 1.48
C GLN A 125 19.84 3.12 1.82
N ALA A 126 18.91 2.19 1.60
CA ALA A 126 19.14 0.78 1.88
C ALA A 126 20.25 0.20 1.00
N ALA A 127 20.28 0.54 -0.29
CA ALA A 127 21.37 0.17 -1.20
C ALA A 127 22.71 0.79 -0.77
N TRP A 128 22.72 2.07 -0.36
CA TRP A 128 23.93 2.74 0.10
C TRP A 128 24.50 2.09 1.37
N VAL A 129 23.66 1.84 2.39
CA VAL A 129 24.07 1.15 3.63
C VAL A 129 24.59 -0.24 3.31
N TYR A 130 23.92 -0.98 2.43
CA TYR A 130 24.33 -2.32 2.03
C TYR A 130 25.75 -2.38 1.47
N HIS A 131 26.15 -1.37 0.70
CA HIS A 131 27.48 -1.33 0.09
C HIS A 131 28.56 -0.68 0.95
N THR A 132 28.20 0.20 1.89
CA THR A 132 29.16 0.99 2.67
C THR A 132 29.33 0.49 4.10
N GLN A 133 28.33 -0.19 4.66
CA GLN A 133 28.28 -0.63 6.05
C GLN A 133 27.82 -2.10 6.21
N PRO A 134 28.33 -3.07 5.41
CA PRO A 134 27.79 -4.43 5.36
C PRO A 134 27.90 -5.22 6.68
N PHE A 135 28.84 -4.87 7.56
CA PHE A 135 29.14 -5.62 8.79
C PHE A 135 28.82 -4.88 10.09
N THR A 136 28.40 -3.61 10.00
CA THR A 136 28.15 -2.75 11.18
C THR A 136 26.67 -2.45 11.39
N HIS A 137 25.80 -2.72 10.40
CA HIS A 137 24.37 -2.48 10.52
C HIS A 137 23.64 -3.74 11.02
N PRO A 138 22.98 -3.71 12.20
CA PRO A 138 22.27 -4.86 12.79
C PRO A 138 21.18 -5.45 11.89
N GLN A 139 20.72 -4.69 10.88
CA GLN A 139 19.65 -5.02 9.96
C GLN A 139 20.11 -5.82 8.73
N LEU A 140 21.43 -6.07 8.58
CA LEU A 140 22.02 -6.86 7.50
C LEU A 140 22.35 -8.30 7.94
N ASN A 141 21.86 -8.72 9.11
CA ASN A 141 22.16 -10.04 9.68
C ASN A 141 21.66 -11.16 8.74
N GLY A 142 22.60 -11.91 8.15
CA GLY A 142 22.32 -12.90 7.09
C GLY A 142 22.50 -12.41 5.64
N GLY A 143 23.14 -11.25 5.41
CA GLY A 143 23.52 -10.75 4.08
C GLY A 143 22.37 -10.19 3.24
N ARG A 144 21.20 -10.00 3.85
CA ARG A 144 19.96 -9.52 3.22
C ARG A 144 19.87 -8.01 3.33
N LEU A 145 19.48 -7.36 2.24
CA LEU A 145 19.27 -5.91 2.22
C LEU A 145 17.96 -5.57 2.95
N ALA A 146 18.05 -4.68 3.93
CA ALA A 146 16.94 -4.09 4.67
C ALA A 146 17.21 -2.59 4.88
N SER A 147 16.23 -1.86 5.42
CA SER A 147 16.35 -0.42 5.70
C SER A 147 16.05 -0.13 7.17
N TYR A 148 15.67 1.09 7.51
CA TYR A 148 15.42 1.52 8.89
C TYR A 148 13.92 1.51 9.25
N GLY A 149 13.64 1.61 10.55
CA GLY A 149 12.29 1.78 11.08
C GLY A 149 11.37 0.62 10.72
N ALA A 150 10.18 0.94 10.20
CA ALA A 150 9.21 -0.06 9.76
C ALA A 150 9.74 -1.00 8.66
N TYR A 151 10.82 -0.63 7.96
CA TYR A 151 11.41 -1.40 6.85
C TYR A 151 12.72 -2.09 7.23
N SER A 152 12.94 -2.30 8.53
CA SER A 152 14.09 -3.04 9.08
C SER A 152 14.07 -4.54 8.80
N GLY A 153 12.92 -5.08 8.42
CA GLY A 153 12.83 -6.42 7.83
C GLY A 153 13.04 -6.39 6.32
N ALA A 154 13.86 -7.29 5.79
CA ALA A 154 14.04 -7.44 4.34
C ALA A 154 12.72 -7.72 3.60
N ASN A 155 11.77 -8.42 4.24
CA ASN A 155 10.44 -8.66 3.66
C ASN A 155 9.55 -7.40 3.65
N ASP A 156 9.71 -6.50 4.63
CA ASP A 156 9.03 -5.20 4.69
C ASP A 156 9.50 -4.29 3.56
N LEU A 157 10.82 -4.21 3.37
CA LEU A 157 11.40 -3.45 2.27
C LEU A 157 10.99 -4.00 0.90
N ALA A 158 11.05 -5.32 0.70
CA ALA A 158 10.59 -5.96 -0.52
C ALA A 158 9.13 -5.62 -0.84
N LEU A 159 8.24 -5.70 0.16
CA LEU A 159 6.83 -5.39 -0.02
C LEU A 159 6.60 -3.98 -0.56
N ILE A 160 7.14 -2.95 0.10
CA ILE A 160 6.85 -1.57 -0.30
C ILE A 160 7.42 -1.24 -1.69
N VAL A 161 8.56 -1.84 -2.04
CA VAL A 161 9.20 -1.74 -3.34
C VAL A 161 8.33 -2.40 -4.43
N VAL A 162 7.88 -3.63 -4.22
CA VAL A 162 6.94 -4.35 -5.10
C VAL A 162 5.67 -3.53 -5.31
N CYS A 163 5.07 -3.05 -4.22
CA CYS A 163 3.81 -2.33 -4.26
C CYS A 163 3.92 -0.96 -4.96
N SER A 164 5.09 -0.33 -4.93
CA SER A 164 5.33 0.97 -5.58
C SER A 164 5.61 0.87 -7.08
N TRP A 165 6.03 -0.30 -7.56
CA TRP A 165 6.43 -0.51 -8.96
C TRP A 165 5.33 -0.15 -9.99
N PRO A 166 4.07 -0.59 -9.83
CA PRO A 166 3.00 -0.24 -10.77
C PRO A 166 2.75 1.27 -10.91
N LEU A 167 2.90 2.02 -9.81
CA LEU A 167 2.67 3.46 -9.80
C LEU A 167 3.78 4.22 -10.53
N PHE A 168 5.05 3.84 -10.33
CA PHE A 168 6.16 4.37 -11.14
C PHE A 168 5.95 4.11 -12.63
N PHE A 169 5.60 2.87 -12.97
CA PHE A 169 5.34 2.50 -14.36
C PHE A 169 4.19 3.32 -14.96
N LYS A 170 3.11 3.56 -14.21
CA LYS A 170 1.99 4.38 -14.70
C LYS A 170 2.31 5.87 -14.78
N PHE A 171 3.24 6.39 -13.98
CA PHE A 171 3.74 7.76 -14.15
C PHE A 171 4.51 7.91 -15.46
N ILE A 172 5.20 6.87 -15.94
CA ILE A 172 5.82 6.85 -17.28
C ILE A 172 4.75 6.89 -18.36
N ASP A 173 3.70 6.07 -18.25
CA ASP A 173 2.59 6.04 -19.22
C ASP A 173 1.85 7.39 -19.30
N LEU A 174 1.69 8.10 -18.17
CA LEU A 174 0.98 9.38 -18.11
C LEU A 174 1.77 10.58 -18.67
N ASN A 175 3.10 10.46 -18.82
CA ASN A 175 3.93 11.58 -19.23
C ASN A 175 4.52 11.35 -20.63
N ARG A 176 4.39 12.35 -21.51
CA ARG A 176 4.89 12.27 -22.89
C ARG A 176 6.37 12.59 -23.03
N LYS A 177 6.95 13.38 -22.11
CA LYS A 177 8.33 13.88 -22.20
C LYS A 177 9.35 12.76 -21.98
N LEU A 178 10.26 12.55 -22.95
CA LEU A 178 11.30 11.51 -22.88
C LEU A 178 12.18 11.64 -21.63
N VAL A 179 12.63 12.87 -21.31
CA VAL A 179 13.44 13.13 -20.11
C VAL A 179 12.75 12.64 -18.83
N PHE A 180 11.45 12.92 -18.68
CA PHE A 180 10.70 12.43 -17.53
C PHE A 180 10.63 10.91 -17.49
N LYS A 181 10.44 10.25 -18.64
CA LYS A 181 10.45 8.78 -18.71
C LYS A 181 11.80 8.21 -18.29
N LEU A 182 12.91 8.77 -18.78
CA LEU A 182 14.27 8.35 -18.40
C LEU A 182 14.51 8.54 -16.89
N MET A 183 14.07 9.67 -16.33
CA MET A 183 14.17 9.92 -14.89
C MET A 183 13.38 8.91 -14.03
N MET A 184 12.26 8.37 -14.54
CA MET A 184 11.47 7.36 -13.84
C MET A 184 11.98 5.92 -14.03
N ILE A 185 12.83 5.66 -15.02
CA ILE A 185 13.48 4.35 -15.19
C ILE A 185 14.51 4.11 -14.08
N VAL A 186 15.25 5.14 -13.68
CA VAL A 186 16.26 5.06 -12.60
C VAL A 186 15.69 4.49 -11.29
N PRO A 187 14.60 5.05 -10.70
CA PRO A 187 14.02 4.48 -9.51
C PRO A 187 13.46 3.07 -9.75
N LEU A 188 12.88 2.76 -10.92
CA LEU A 188 12.40 1.40 -11.22
C LEU A 188 13.53 0.37 -11.19
N LEU A 189 14.69 0.69 -11.75
CA LEU A 189 15.87 -0.20 -11.73
C LEU A 189 16.41 -0.37 -10.31
N LEU A 190 16.45 0.73 -9.53
CA LEU A 190 16.83 0.69 -8.12
C LEU A 190 15.86 -0.19 -7.31
N LEU A 191 14.55 -0.10 -7.55
CA LEU A 191 13.54 -0.93 -6.91
C LEU A 191 13.76 -2.42 -7.25
N ILE A 192 14.03 -2.76 -8.51
CA ILE A 192 14.35 -4.14 -8.90
C ILE A 192 15.62 -4.61 -8.16
N TYR A 193 16.67 -3.80 -8.14
CA TYR A 193 17.92 -4.12 -7.45
C TYR A 193 17.69 -4.39 -5.96
N VAL A 194 16.98 -3.49 -5.27
CA VAL A 194 16.69 -3.61 -3.85
C VAL A 194 15.88 -4.86 -3.55
N ASP A 195 14.82 -5.13 -4.32
CA ASP A 195 14.01 -6.35 -4.15
C ASP A 195 14.86 -7.62 -4.27
N LEU A 196 15.69 -7.72 -5.32
CA LEU A 196 16.59 -8.85 -5.53
C LEU A 196 17.59 -9.04 -4.37
N ARG A 197 18.08 -7.95 -3.76
CA ARG A 197 19.00 -8.02 -2.62
C ARG A 197 18.33 -8.23 -1.27
N THR A 198 17.01 -8.06 -1.17
CA THR A 198 16.28 -8.47 0.05
C THR A 198 16.28 -9.99 0.25
N LEU A 199 16.57 -10.75 -0.81
CA LEU A 199 16.51 -12.21 -0.85
C LEU A 199 15.15 -12.73 -0.32
N SER A 200 14.08 -12.01 -0.63
CA SER A 200 12.70 -12.38 -0.27
C SER A 200 12.06 -13.18 -1.41
N ARG A 201 11.65 -14.43 -1.14
CA ARG A 201 10.88 -15.26 -2.10
C ARG A 201 9.57 -14.57 -2.49
N ALA A 202 8.89 -13.96 -1.52
CA ALA A 202 7.65 -13.22 -1.74
C ALA A 202 7.87 -11.93 -2.54
N GLY A 203 9.01 -11.26 -2.29
CA GLY A 203 9.48 -10.09 -3.06
C GLY A 203 9.65 -10.44 -4.53
N LEU A 204 10.45 -11.47 -4.82
CA LEU A 204 10.71 -11.93 -6.19
C LEU A 204 9.44 -12.26 -6.97
N ILE A 205 8.59 -13.14 -6.41
CA ILE A 205 7.36 -13.56 -7.08
C ILE A 205 6.39 -12.37 -7.20
N GLY A 206 6.27 -11.56 -6.16
CA GLY A 206 5.44 -10.37 -6.15
C GLY A 206 5.87 -9.35 -7.20
N LEU A 207 7.18 -9.09 -7.31
CA LEU A 207 7.78 -8.19 -8.28
C LEU A 207 7.52 -8.70 -9.70
N SER A 208 7.82 -9.96 -9.98
CA SER A 208 7.54 -10.59 -11.29
C SER A 208 6.06 -10.45 -11.67
N MET A 209 5.14 -10.69 -10.73
CA MET A 209 3.71 -10.55 -10.95
C MET A 209 3.31 -9.11 -11.26
N VAL A 210 3.68 -8.13 -10.43
CA VAL A 210 3.27 -6.74 -10.63
C VAL A 210 3.94 -6.12 -11.85
N MET A 211 5.18 -6.50 -12.17
CA MET A 211 5.87 -6.12 -13.41
C MET A 211 5.13 -6.63 -14.62
N GLY A 212 4.83 -7.94 -14.67
CA GLY A 212 4.08 -8.55 -15.75
C GLY A 212 2.73 -7.89 -15.96
N LEU A 213 1.92 -7.74 -14.91
CA LEU A 213 0.61 -7.10 -14.97
C LEU A 213 0.68 -5.64 -15.43
N SER A 214 1.63 -4.87 -14.89
CA SER A 214 1.79 -3.45 -15.23
C SER A 214 2.19 -3.27 -16.69
N LEU A 215 3.14 -4.07 -17.17
CA LEU A 215 3.59 -4.02 -18.55
C LEU A 215 2.51 -4.53 -19.53
N LEU A 216 1.77 -5.59 -19.19
CA LEU A 216 0.65 -6.10 -20.00
C LEU A 216 -0.41 -5.03 -20.23
N ARG A 217 -0.62 -4.19 -19.22
CA ARG A 217 -1.55 -3.06 -19.26
C ARG A 217 -0.89 -1.73 -19.65
N GLY A 218 0.39 -1.72 -19.97
CA GLY A 218 1.11 -0.52 -20.41
C GLY A 218 0.54 0.02 -21.71
N ARG A 219 0.40 1.34 -21.82
CA ARG A 219 -0.10 1.99 -23.05
C ARG A 219 1.00 2.62 -23.90
N SER A 220 2.18 2.84 -23.32
CA SER A 220 3.32 3.48 -24.01
C SER A 220 4.03 2.61 -25.04
N LEU A 221 3.85 1.28 -25.00
CA LEU A 221 4.50 0.32 -25.89
C LEU A 221 3.47 -0.37 -26.81
N GLY A 222 3.78 -0.45 -28.11
CA GLY A 222 3.01 -1.21 -29.10
C GLY A 222 2.93 -2.71 -28.75
N ARG A 223 1.92 -3.42 -29.29
CA ARG A 223 1.60 -4.81 -28.88
C ARG A 223 2.77 -5.79 -29.01
N LEU A 224 3.55 -5.73 -30.09
CA LEU A 224 4.74 -6.59 -30.28
C LEU A 224 5.89 -6.20 -29.34
N GLY A 225 6.21 -4.90 -29.23
CA GLY A 225 7.25 -4.41 -28.31
C GLY A 225 6.93 -4.70 -26.84
N ARG A 226 5.64 -4.78 -26.49
CA ARG A 226 5.18 -5.15 -25.15
C ARG A 226 5.52 -6.60 -24.81
N TRP A 227 5.11 -7.56 -25.63
CA TRP A 227 5.42 -8.98 -25.36
C TRP A 227 6.92 -9.28 -25.48
N GLY A 228 7.60 -8.63 -26.43
CA GLY A 228 9.05 -8.74 -26.62
C GLY A 228 9.88 -8.18 -25.45
N LEU A 229 9.34 -7.27 -24.64
CA LEU A 229 10.02 -6.72 -23.45
C LEU A 229 9.55 -7.37 -22.15
N ILE A 230 8.26 -7.73 -22.05
CA ILE A 230 7.68 -8.34 -20.84
C ILE A 230 8.34 -9.66 -20.52
N VAL A 231 8.34 -10.57 -21.50
CA VAL A 231 8.73 -11.96 -21.26
C VAL A 231 10.21 -12.01 -20.86
N PRO A 232 11.15 -11.36 -21.57
CA PRO A 232 12.55 -11.34 -21.16
C PRO A 232 12.77 -10.63 -19.82
N ALA A 233 12.13 -9.48 -19.56
CA ALA A 233 12.34 -8.75 -18.32
C ALA A 233 11.88 -9.55 -17.09
N VAL A 234 10.70 -10.17 -17.16
CA VAL A 234 10.18 -11.01 -16.07
C VAL A 234 11.04 -12.26 -15.89
N ILE A 235 11.44 -12.92 -16.99
CA ILE A 235 12.31 -14.10 -16.94
C ILE A 235 13.67 -13.75 -16.34
N VAL A 236 14.30 -12.64 -16.74
CA VAL A 236 15.60 -12.22 -16.22
C VAL A 236 15.51 -11.94 -14.73
N VAL A 237 14.52 -11.17 -14.27
CA VAL A 237 14.30 -10.93 -12.84
C VAL A 237 14.12 -12.25 -12.10
N PHE A 238 13.30 -13.16 -12.63
CA PHE A 238 13.05 -14.45 -12.00
C PHE A 238 14.29 -15.34 -11.93
N ILE A 239 15.06 -15.46 -13.02
CA ILE A 239 16.29 -16.27 -13.08
C ILE A 239 17.35 -15.69 -12.14
N VAL A 240 17.60 -14.39 -12.22
CA VAL A 240 18.62 -13.72 -11.39
C VAL A 240 18.23 -13.82 -9.92
N GLY A 241 16.97 -13.50 -9.58
CA GLY A 241 16.46 -13.62 -8.22
C GLY A 241 16.53 -15.05 -7.68
N SER A 242 16.17 -16.05 -8.49
CA SER A 242 16.26 -17.45 -8.09
C SER A 242 17.70 -17.87 -7.80
N LYS A 243 18.66 -17.48 -8.66
CA LYS A 243 20.08 -17.73 -8.43
C LYS A 243 20.57 -17.09 -7.14
N LEU A 244 20.21 -15.83 -6.88
CA LEU A 244 20.57 -15.13 -5.65
C LEU A 244 19.97 -15.80 -4.40
N LEU A 245 18.71 -16.24 -4.48
CA LEU A 245 18.06 -16.98 -3.39
C LEU A 245 18.76 -18.29 -3.06
N LEU A 246 19.33 -18.98 -4.06
CA LEU A 246 20.13 -20.20 -3.85
C LEU A 246 21.49 -19.93 -3.18
N THR A 247 22.01 -18.70 -3.25
CA THR A 247 23.24 -18.31 -2.55
C THR A 247 23.03 -17.98 -1.08
N ARG A 248 21.78 -17.94 -0.61
CA ARG A 248 21.43 -17.72 0.80
C ARG A 248 22.01 -18.84 1.66
N SER A 249 22.68 -18.49 2.76
CA SER A 249 23.26 -19.42 3.73
C SER A 249 22.23 -20.46 4.21
N ASP A 250 21.02 -20.01 4.56
CA ASP A 250 19.91 -20.86 5.01
C ASP A 250 19.35 -21.78 3.90
N ALA A 251 19.75 -21.58 2.64
CA ALA A 251 19.36 -22.45 1.52
C ALA A 251 20.40 -23.54 1.22
N LYS A 252 21.61 -23.48 1.81
CA LYS A 252 22.68 -24.48 1.62
C LYS A 252 22.59 -25.65 2.59
N ASP A 253 21.91 -25.49 3.72
CA ASP A 253 21.50 -26.60 4.56
C ASP A 253 20.18 -27.15 4.00
N PHE A 254 20.26 -28.26 3.27
CA PHE A 254 19.08 -28.96 2.75
C PHE A 254 18.11 -29.43 3.86
N SER A 255 18.52 -29.38 5.14
CA SER A 255 17.68 -29.57 6.34
C SER A 255 16.92 -28.32 6.81
N GLY A 256 17.35 -27.10 6.42
CA GLY A 256 16.74 -25.84 6.86
C GLY A 256 15.47 -25.41 6.12
N GLN A 257 15.16 -26.05 4.98
CA GLN A 257 13.85 -25.86 4.31
C GLN A 257 12.71 -26.43 5.15
N ASP A 258 12.94 -27.56 5.82
CA ASP A 258 11.98 -28.16 6.74
C ASP A 258 11.79 -27.24 7.94
N GLU A 259 12.85 -26.65 8.49
CA GLU A 259 12.78 -25.76 9.64
C GLU A 259 12.02 -24.45 9.35
N SER A 260 12.25 -23.79 8.19
CA SER A 260 11.50 -22.57 7.85
C SER A 260 10.02 -22.81 7.54
N VAL A 261 9.69 -23.95 6.94
CA VAL A 261 8.29 -24.34 6.68
C VAL A 261 7.62 -24.77 7.99
N GLN A 262 8.30 -25.58 8.79
CA GLN A 262 7.82 -26.04 10.09
C GLN A 262 7.53 -24.87 11.02
N HIS A 263 8.44 -23.90 11.15
CA HIS A 263 8.19 -22.68 11.93
C HIS A 263 6.94 -21.91 11.49
N ARG A 264 6.59 -21.92 10.20
CA ARG A 264 5.35 -21.28 9.74
C ARG A 264 4.13 -22.11 10.13
N LEU A 265 4.21 -23.43 10.01
CA LEU A 265 3.13 -24.32 10.42
C LEU A 265 2.88 -24.22 11.93
N ASP A 266 3.95 -24.20 12.72
CA ASP A 266 3.89 -24.02 14.18
C ASP A 266 3.33 -22.65 14.55
N ALA A 267 3.76 -21.58 13.86
CA ALA A 267 3.19 -20.26 14.04
C ALA A 267 1.70 -20.23 13.68
N TRP A 268 1.29 -20.86 12.60
CA TRP A 268 -0.12 -20.91 12.19
C TRP A 268 -0.97 -21.72 13.16
N TYR A 269 -0.42 -22.82 13.66
CA TYR A 269 -1.03 -23.60 14.73
C TYR A 269 -1.25 -22.72 15.97
N ALA A 270 -0.21 -22.05 16.46
CA ALA A 270 -0.31 -21.15 17.61
C ALA A 270 -1.33 -20.02 17.36
N GLY A 271 -1.34 -19.44 16.16
CA GLY A 271 -2.32 -18.41 15.78
C GLY A 271 -3.77 -18.92 15.81
N LEU A 272 -4.00 -20.15 15.37
CA LEU A 272 -5.32 -20.79 15.49
C LEU A 272 -5.69 -21.08 16.94
N GLN A 273 -4.73 -21.47 17.79
CA GLN A 273 -4.98 -21.68 19.21
C GLN A 273 -5.26 -20.36 19.94
N MET A 274 -4.59 -19.27 19.59
CA MET A 274 -4.90 -17.91 20.07
C MET A 274 -6.31 -17.47 19.67
N LEU A 275 -6.71 -17.73 18.42
CA LEU A 275 -8.07 -17.44 17.98
C LEU A 275 -9.10 -18.28 18.74
N LYS A 276 -8.80 -19.56 19.02
CA LYS A 276 -9.70 -20.43 19.81
C LYS A 276 -9.84 -19.97 21.25
N SER A 277 -8.77 -19.46 21.87
CA SER A 277 -8.81 -19.00 23.27
C SER A 277 -9.54 -17.68 23.44
N SER A 278 -9.47 -16.77 22.45
CA SER A 278 -10.23 -15.52 22.44
C SER A 278 -10.86 -15.26 21.06
N PRO A 279 -12.00 -15.92 20.74
CA PRO A 279 -12.56 -15.90 19.39
C PRO A 279 -13.08 -14.52 18.95
N LEU A 280 -13.66 -13.74 19.84
CA LEU A 280 -14.33 -12.49 19.46
C LEU A 280 -13.34 -11.33 19.28
N ILE A 281 -12.46 -11.14 20.27
CA ILE A 281 -11.60 -9.97 20.38
C ILE A 281 -10.10 -10.29 20.30
N GLY A 282 -9.70 -11.57 20.25
CA GLY A 282 -8.30 -11.98 20.13
C GLY A 282 -7.49 -11.83 21.42
N VAL A 283 -6.19 -12.14 21.36
CA VAL A 283 -5.30 -12.17 22.54
C VAL A 283 -4.57 -10.84 22.83
N GLY A 284 -4.81 -9.82 21.99
CA GLY A 284 -4.21 -8.49 22.11
C GLY A 284 -3.36 -8.11 20.89
N SER A 285 -3.57 -6.89 20.38
CA SER A 285 -2.80 -6.28 19.30
C SER A 285 -1.30 -6.35 19.59
N ASP A 286 -0.49 -6.80 18.64
CA ASP A 286 0.98 -6.91 18.74
C ASP A 286 1.54 -7.87 19.81
N ARG A 287 0.74 -8.82 20.29
CA ARG A 287 1.18 -9.84 21.26
C ARG A 287 1.49 -11.21 20.66
N PHE A 288 1.29 -11.41 19.36
CA PHE A 288 1.48 -12.71 18.73
C PHE A 288 2.85 -13.35 19.04
N PRO A 289 4.00 -12.66 18.87
CA PRO A 289 5.30 -13.29 19.08
C PRO A 289 5.61 -13.56 20.55
N GLU A 290 5.02 -12.76 21.45
CA GLU A 290 5.15 -12.94 22.89
C GLU A 290 4.47 -14.23 23.33
N LEU A 291 3.29 -14.49 22.77
CA LEU A 291 2.40 -15.59 23.14
C LEU A 291 2.58 -16.85 22.29
N SER A 292 3.32 -16.82 21.18
CA SER A 292 3.36 -17.95 20.24
C SER A 292 3.84 -19.24 20.89
N ASP A 293 4.81 -19.15 21.79
CA ASP A 293 5.36 -20.30 22.53
C ASP A 293 4.30 -20.93 23.44
N ASP A 294 3.62 -20.11 24.25
CA ASP A 294 2.54 -20.53 25.16
C ASP A 294 1.37 -21.21 24.42
N PHE A 295 1.17 -20.86 23.15
CA PHE A 295 0.14 -21.42 22.27
C PHE A 295 0.63 -22.57 21.37
N GLY A 296 1.82 -23.12 21.65
CA GLY A 296 2.30 -24.37 21.07
C GLY A 296 3.20 -24.21 19.85
N ALA A 297 3.79 -23.02 19.62
CA ALA A 297 4.81 -22.87 18.59
C ALA A 297 6.20 -23.40 19.02
N GLY A 298 6.42 -23.62 20.32
CA GLY A 298 7.71 -24.08 20.88
C GLY A 298 8.82 -23.02 20.87
N LEU A 299 8.55 -21.83 20.35
CA LEU A 299 9.42 -20.66 20.42
C LEU A 299 8.64 -19.36 20.14
N LYS A 300 9.26 -18.22 20.47
CA LYS A 300 8.73 -16.87 20.19
C LYS A 300 8.93 -16.49 18.73
N ILE A 301 7.88 -16.57 17.92
CA ILE A 301 7.90 -16.39 16.47
C ILE A 301 6.74 -15.54 15.95
N GLN A 302 6.96 -14.91 14.81
CA GLN A 302 5.92 -14.18 14.09
C GLN A 302 5.03 -15.16 13.30
N ALA A 303 3.77 -14.77 13.07
CA ALA A 303 2.83 -15.58 12.27
C ALA A 303 3.30 -15.86 10.83
N HIS A 304 4.20 -15.03 10.29
CA HIS A 304 4.61 -15.02 8.89
C HIS A 304 3.44 -15.00 7.89
N ASN A 305 2.24 -14.61 8.34
CA ASN A 305 1.04 -14.43 7.56
C ASN A 305 0.19 -13.37 8.25
N THR A 306 -0.16 -12.31 7.52
CA THR A 306 -0.87 -11.16 8.11
C THR A 306 -2.27 -11.54 8.56
N ILE A 307 -2.97 -12.40 7.82
CA ILE A 307 -4.34 -12.82 8.15
C ILE A 307 -4.32 -13.62 9.45
N VAL A 308 -3.45 -14.62 9.57
CA VAL A 308 -3.31 -15.43 10.79
C VAL A 308 -3.03 -14.53 12.01
N LYS A 309 -2.09 -13.58 11.89
CA LYS A 309 -1.77 -12.66 12.99
C LYS A 309 -2.99 -11.83 13.39
N VAL A 310 -3.68 -11.23 12.43
CA VAL A 310 -4.82 -10.35 12.71
C VAL A 310 -5.95 -11.11 13.40
N PHE A 311 -6.28 -12.32 12.93
CA PHE A 311 -7.29 -13.15 13.57
C PHE A 311 -6.88 -13.58 14.98
N ALA A 312 -5.63 -13.96 15.20
CA ALA A 312 -5.13 -14.31 16.53
C ALA A 312 -5.19 -13.12 17.50
N GLU A 313 -4.71 -11.94 17.08
CA GLU A 313 -4.56 -10.78 17.96
C GLU A 313 -5.84 -9.98 18.18
N SER A 314 -6.77 -9.99 17.22
CA SER A 314 -8.00 -9.16 17.27
C SER A 314 -9.31 -9.94 17.06
N GLY A 315 -9.23 -11.27 17.03
CA GLY A 315 -10.36 -12.18 16.93
C GLY A 315 -11.05 -12.14 15.57
N PHE A 316 -12.21 -12.80 15.49
CA PHE A 316 -13.10 -12.75 14.33
C PHE A 316 -13.55 -11.33 14.01
N PHE A 317 -13.77 -10.48 15.02
CA PHE A 317 -14.21 -9.11 14.77
C PHE A 317 -13.16 -8.30 14.01
N GLY A 318 -11.91 -8.31 14.47
CA GLY A 318 -10.82 -7.64 13.78
C GLY A 318 -10.45 -8.30 12.45
N GLY A 319 -10.46 -9.64 12.40
CA GLY A 319 -10.24 -10.42 11.18
C GLY A 319 -11.24 -10.09 10.06
N ILE A 320 -12.54 -10.06 10.37
CA ILE A 320 -13.60 -9.70 9.41
C ILE A 320 -13.44 -8.25 8.98
N CYS A 321 -13.13 -7.32 9.90
CA CYS A 321 -12.91 -5.93 9.53
C CYS A 321 -11.73 -5.78 8.58
N TYR A 322 -10.60 -6.45 8.86
CA TYR A 322 -9.41 -6.43 8.00
C TYR A 322 -9.68 -7.02 6.61
N LEU A 323 -10.32 -8.19 6.53
CA LEU A 323 -10.72 -8.77 5.25
C LEU A 323 -11.70 -7.85 4.50
N GLY A 324 -12.62 -7.21 5.24
CA GLY A 324 -13.51 -6.18 4.73
C GLY A 324 -12.75 -5.03 4.06
N ILE A 325 -11.70 -4.49 4.70
CA ILE A 325 -10.83 -3.46 4.11
C ILE A 325 -10.25 -3.96 2.78
N ILE A 326 -9.65 -5.16 2.74
CA ILE A 326 -8.99 -5.70 1.55
C ILE A 326 -9.99 -5.94 0.41
N PHE A 327 -11.04 -6.73 0.64
CA PHE A 327 -11.97 -7.15 -0.41
C PHE A 327 -12.84 -6.00 -0.93
N THR A 328 -13.25 -5.07 -0.07
CA THR A 328 -13.99 -3.90 -0.54
C THR A 328 -13.10 -2.94 -1.31
N THR A 329 -11.82 -2.81 -0.95
CA THR A 329 -10.85 -2.02 -1.73
C THR A 329 -10.65 -2.63 -3.13
N PHE A 330 -10.45 -3.95 -3.23
CA PHE A 330 -10.41 -4.65 -4.52
C PHE A 330 -11.68 -4.39 -5.35
N SER A 331 -12.84 -4.57 -4.73
CA SER A 331 -14.14 -4.39 -5.39
C SER A 331 -14.32 -2.97 -5.91
N HIS A 332 -13.94 -1.97 -5.11
CA HIS A 332 -14.06 -0.56 -5.49
C HIS A 332 -13.05 -0.17 -6.56
N LEU A 333 -11.80 -0.64 -6.49
CA LEU A 333 -10.80 -0.41 -7.55
C LEU A 333 -11.22 -1.04 -8.88
N TRP A 334 -11.71 -2.27 -8.86
CA TRP A 334 -12.26 -2.94 -10.05
C TRP A 334 -13.44 -2.17 -10.64
N ARG A 335 -14.37 -1.74 -9.79
CA ARG A 335 -15.53 -0.94 -10.19
C ARG A 335 -15.08 0.39 -10.78
N ASN A 336 -14.14 1.10 -10.16
CA ASN A 336 -13.60 2.37 -10.65
C ASN A 336 -12.89 2.20 -11.99
N TRP A 337 -12.09 1.13 -12.15
CA TRP A 337 -11.45 0.80 -13.42
C TRP A 337 -12.47 0.61 -14.55
N ARG A 338 -13.50 -0.23 -14.36
CA ARG A 338 -14.59 -0.45 -15.34
C ARG A 338 -15.39 0.82 -15.66
N ARG A 339 -15.51 1.70 -14.68
CA ARG A 339 -16.27 2.93 -14.77
C ARG A 339 -15.52 3.99 -15.57
N PHE A 340 -14.28 4.28 -15.19
CA PHE A 340 -13.44 5.25 -15.90
C PHE A 340 -13.08 4.78 -17.31
N SER A 341 -12.96 3.47 -17.55
CA SER A 341 -12.73 2.95 -18.91
C SER A 341 -13.86 3.28 -19.89
N LYS A 342 -15.09 3.52 -19.40
CA LYS A 342 -16.24 3.89 -20.24
C LYS A 342 -16.34 5.41 -20.46
N ILE A 343 -16.17 6.19 -19.40
CA ILE A 343 -16.47 7.64 -19.44
C ILE A 343 -15.26 8.53 -19.70
N LYS A 344 -14.05 8.02 -19.40
CA LYS A 344 -12.81 8.80 -19.42
C LYS A 344 -11.60 7.87 -19.68
N PRO A 345 -11.57 7.13 -20.81
CA PRO A 345 -10.57 6.08 -21.08
C PRO A 345 -9.12 6.58 -21.11
N ASP A 346 -8.91 7.86 -21.44
CA ASP A 346 -7.58 8.48 -21.44
C ASP A 346 -7.30 9.33 -20.18
N GLY A 347 -8.22 9.31 -19.21
CA GLY A 347 -8.11 10.08 -17.98
C GLY A 347 -7.12 9.47 -16.99
N PRO A 348 -6.34 10.30 -16.26
CA PRO A 348 -5.38 9.82 -15.25
C PRO A 348 -6.02 8.97 -14.15
N GLU A 349 -7.31 9.16 -13.87
CA GLU A 349 -8.08 8.37 -12.90
C GLU A 349 -8.11 6.88 -13.23
N LEU A 350 -8.21 6.53 -14.53
CA LEU A 350 -8.16 5.13 -14.96
C LEU A 350 -6.80 4.52 -14.67
N PHE A 351 -5.71 5.26 -14.94
CA PHE A 351 -4.35 4.80 -14.70
C PHE A 351 -4.10 4.60 -13.20
N TYR A 352 -4.62 5.48 -12.34
CA TYR A 352 -4.54 5.30 -10.88
C TYR A 352 -5.33 4.09 -10.41
N ALA A 353 -6.58 3.91 -10.86
CA ALA A 353 -7.38 2.74 -10.48
C ALA A 353 -6.67 1.43 -10.85
N GLU A 354 -6.04 1.39 -12.02
CA GLU A 354 -5.29 0.23 -12.49
C GLU A 354 -3.99 0.01 -11.70
N ALA A 355 -3.17 1.05 -11.50
CA ALA A 355 -1.92 0.96 -10.73
C ALA A 355 -2.19 0.46 -9.32
N LEU A 356 -3.16 1.09 -8.63
CA LEU A 356 -3.53 0.75 -7.26
C LEU A 356 -4.11 -0.67 -7.16
N GLY A 357 -4.86 -1.12 -8.18
CA GLY A 357 -5.34 -2.48 -8.27
C GLY A 357 -4.21 -3.50 -8.34
N ILE A 358 -3.23 -3.27 -9.24
CA ILE A 358 -2.06 -4.14 -9.38
C ILE A 358 -1.20 -4.10 -8.10
N SER A 359 -0.99 -2.92 -7.52
CA SER A 359 -0.27 -2.77 -6.24
C SER A 359 -0.95 -3.53 -5.11
N LEU A 360 -2.28 -3.51 -5.02
CA LEU A 360 -3.03 -4.25 -4.01
C LEU A 360 -2.93 -5.78 -4.21
N MET A 361 -2.85 -6.26 -5.46
CA MET A 361 -2.57 -7.68 -5.74
C MET A 361 -1.17 -8.07 -5.24
N GLY A 362 -0.16 -7.24 -5.54
CA GLY A 362 1.20 -7.42 -5.04
C GLY A 362 1.29 -7.42 -3.51
N PHE A 363 0.55 -6.50 -2.87
CA PHE A 363 0.42 -6.43 -1.42
C PHE A 363 -0.18 -7.71 -0.84
N PHE A 364 -1.38 -8.07 -1.30
CA PHE A 364 -2.12 -9.23 -0.80
C PHE A 364 -1.33 -10.52 -0.92
N PHE A 365 -0.66 -10.73 -2.06
CA PHE A 365 0.22 -11.88 -2.28
C PHE A 365 1.38 -11.91 -1.28
N ASN A 366 2.10 -10.80 -1.10
CA ASN A 366 3.23 -10.73 -0.15
C ASN A 366 2.81 -10.93 1.32
N THR A 367 1.61 -10.47 1.69
CA THR A 367 1.09 -10.62 3.07
C THR A 367 0.78 -12.07 3.46
N GLN A 368 0.77 -13.01 2.51
CA GLN A 368 0.65 -14.45 2.80
C GLN A 368 1.93 -15.04 3.39
N PHE A 369 3.07 -14.35 3.21
CA PHE A 369 4.40 -14.78 3.63
C PHE A 369 5.05 -13.84 4.65
N SER A 370 4.30 -12.83 5.11
CA SER A 370 4.81 -11.81 6.02
C SER A 370 3.70 -11.17 6.84
N VAL A 371 4.06 -10.56 7.97
CA VAL A 371 3.17 -9.79 8.84
C VAL A 371 3.24 -8.31 8.45
N LYS A 372 2.11 -7.73 7.98
CA LYS A 372 2.07 -6.41 7.33
C LYS A 372 0.77 -5.62 7.61
N ALA A 373 0.12 -5.88 8.74
CA ALA A 373 -1.10 -5.16 9.14
C ALA A 373 -0.84 -3.65 9.41
N HIS A 374 0.40 -3.30 9.78
CA HIS A 374 0.87 -1.94 10.08
C HIS A 374 1.49 -1.23 8.88
N GLU A 375 1.29 -1.75 7.66
CA GLU A 375 1.91 -1.19 6.47
C GLU A 375 1.12 0.04 5.96
N TRP A 376 1.74 1.23 6.01
CA TRP A 376 1.14 2.48 5.54
C TRP A 376 0.67 2.43 4.09
N PHE A 377 1.37 1.67 3.25
CA PHE A 377 1.01 1.51 1.84
C PHE A 377 -0.45 1.06 1.66
N LEU A 378 -0.93 0.10 2.47
CA LEU A 378 -2.32 -0.38 2.39
C LEU A 378 -3.30 0.77 2.62
N TYR A 379 -3.12 1.54 3.69
CA TYR A 379 -4.04 2.62 4.04
C TYR A 379 -4.02 3.76 3.02
N PHE A 380 -2.88 4.01 2.36
CA PHE A 380 -2.80 4.94 1.23
C PHE A 380 -3.58 4.46 0.01
N VAL A 381 -3.52 3.16 -0.31
CA VAL A 381 -4.34 2.56 -1.38
C VAL A 381 -5.82 2.65 -1.03
N VAL A 382 -6.20 2.32 0.21
CA VAL A 382 -7.61 2.36 0.66
C VAL A 382 -8.17 3.79 0.60
N ALA A 383 -7.41 4.78 1.07
CA ALA A 383 -7.81 6.19 1.01
C ALA A 383 -7.86 6.72 -0.43
N SER A 384 -6.91 6.33 -1.28
CA SER A 384 -6.92 6.67 -2.70
C SER A 384 -8.09 6.03 -3.45
N THR A 385 -8.50 4.82 -3.07
CA THR A 385 -9.66 4.12 -3.63
C THR A 385 -10.95 4.86 -3.32
N THR A 386 -11.12 5.31 -2.06
CA THR A 386 -12.25 6.16 -1.65
C THR A 386 -12.25 7.49 -2.41
N SER A 387 -11.06 8.04 -2.66
CA SER A 387 -10.91 9.29 -3.41
C SER A 387 -11.31 9.13 -4.89
N LEU A 388 -10.88 8.06 -5.56
CA LEU A 388 -11.28 7.74 -6.94
C LEU A 388 -12.79 7.55 -7.07
N ASP A 389 -13.40 6.94 -6.06
CA ASP A 389 -14.83 6.77 -5.93
C ASP A 389 -15.58 8.13 -5.90
N HIS A 390 -15.04 9.14 -5.24
CA HIS A 390 -15.58 10.52 -5.24
C HIS A 390 -15.34 11.23 -6.57
N LEU A 391 -14.14 11.07 -7.15
CA LEU A 391 -13.79 11.64 -8.45
C LEU A 391 -14.72 11.12 -9.54
N TYR A 392 -15.06 9.82 -9.51
CA TYR A 392 -15.97 9.24 -10.48
C TYR A 392 -17.35 9.91 -10.47
N GLN A 393 -17.92 10.17 -9.29
CA GLN A 393 -19.24 10.83 -9.19
C GLN A 393 -19.21 12.21 -9.84
N ARG A 394 -18.14 12.98 -9.63
CA ARG A 394 -17.94 14.28 -10.26
C ARG A 394 -17.80 14.16 -11.78
N GLU A 395 -16.97 13.25 -12.26
CA GLU A 395 -16.73 13.04 -13.69
C GLU A 395 -17.98 12.54 -14.41
N MET A 396 -18.82 11.72 -13.76
CA MET A 396 -20.11 11.29 -14.29
C MET A 396 -21.08 12.44 -14.51
N LEU A 397 -21.18 13.37 -13.55
CA LEU A 397 -22.03 14.56 -13.70
C LEU A 397 -21.56 15.42 -14.87
N ILE A 398 -20.25 15.63 -15.00
CA ILE A 398 -19.66 16.36 -16.13
C ILE A 398 -19.96 15.66 -17.44
N TYR A 399 -19.83 14.32 -17.49
CA TYR A 399 -20.14 13.53 -18.66
C TYR A 399 -21.62 13.64 -19.05
N ALA A 400 -22.54 13.50 -18.09
CA ALA A 400 -23.97 13.63 -18.32
C ALA A 400 -24.35 15.01 -18.87
N LEU A 401 -23.83 16.10 -18.28
CA LEU A 401 -24.05 17.46 -18.77
C LEU A 401 -23.53 17.67 -20.20
N LYS A 402 -22.41 17.04 -20.56
CA LYS A 402 -21.88 17.09 -21.94
C LYS A 402 -22.80 16.36 -22.92
N VAL A 403 -23.31 15.20 -22.53
CA VAL A 403 -24.25 14.41 -23.35
C VAL A 403 -25.55 15.18 -23.54
N GLU A 404 -26.12 15.77 -22.48
CA GLU A 404 -27.33 16.59 -22.54
C GLU A 404 -27.15 17.80 -23.47
N LYS A 405 -26.03 18.54 -23.33
CA LYS A 405 -25.71 19.66 -24.23
C LYS A 405 -25.55 19.22 -25.69
N ALA A 406 -24.91 18.08 -25.93
CA ALA A 406 -24.76 17.55 -27.28
C ALA A 406 -26.11 17.15 -27.89
N ALA A 407 -26.99 16.51 -27.09
CA ALA A 407 -28.34 16.16 -27.52
C ALA A 407 -29.19 17.41 -27.84
N ALA A 408 -29.11 18.45 -27.01
CA ALA A 408 -29.81 19.72 -27.25
C ALA A 408 -29.34 20.43 -28.51
N LEU A 409 -28.03 20.42 -28.81
CA LEU A 409 -27.48 20.97 -30.06
C LEU A 409 -28.01 20.22 -31.29
N ILE A 410 -28.04 18.89 -31.24
CA ILE A 410 -28.57 18.06 -32.34
C ILE A 410 -30.06 18.36 -32.56
N ALA A 411 -30.85 18.45 -31.49
CA ALA A 411 -32.27 18.79 -31.57
C ALA A 411 -32.52 20.21 -32.12
N GLY A 412 -31.68 21.19 -31.74
CA GLY A 412 -31.77 22.58 -32.21
C GLY A 412 -31.30 22.80 -33.65
N SER A 413 -30.43 21.94 -34.19
CA SER A 413 -30.03 21.95 -35.60
C SER A 413 -31.04 21.29 -36.55
N GLY A 414 -32.10 20.69 -36.01
CA GLY A 414 -33.08 19.86 -36.73
C GLY A 414 -34.34 20.58 -37.20
N THR A 415 -34.48 21.89 -37.00
CA THR A 415 -35.56 22.68 -37.62
C THR A 415 -34.99 23.47 -38.80
N PRO A 416 -35.12 22.96 -40.05
CA PRO A 416 -35.13 23.88 -41.18
C PRO A 416 -36.33 24.79 -40.98
N ASP A 417 -36.10 26.11 -40.95
CA ASP A 417 -37.16 27.08 -41.14
C ASP A 417 -37.82 26.80 -42.49
N ALA A 418 -38.89 26.01 -42.46
CA ALA A 418 -39.87 25.92 -43.52
C ALA A 418 -40.65 27.25 -43.54
N LYS A 419 -40.00 28.31 -44.03
CA LYS A 419 -40.63 29.54 -44.49
C LYS A 419 -40.10 29.87 -45.88
N SER A 420 -40.47 29.02 -46.82
CA SER A 420 -40.66 29.40 -48.22
C SER A 420 -42.06 28.92 -48.64
N ALA A 421 -43.03 29.81 -48.54
CA ALA A 421 -44.26 29.86 -49.35
C ALA A 421 -44.97 31.18 -49.07
#